data_AF-Q71I76-F1
#
_entry.id   AF-Q71I76-F1
#
_cell.length_a   1.000
_cell.length_b   1.000
_cell.length_c   1.000
_cell.angle_alpha   90.00
_cell.angle_beta   90.00
_cell.angle_gamma   90.00
#
_symmetry.space_group_name_H-M   'P 1'
#
loop_
_entity.id
_entity.type
_entity.pdbx_description
1 polymer ?
#
loop_
_entity_poly.entity_id
_entity_poly.type
_entity_poly.pdbx_seq_one_letter_code
_entity_poly.pdbx_strand_id
1 'polypeptide(L)'
;GNYQEDFKKVKDLDNVKQMQYIDLHHFMLNDIEQKADKISMAHSLELRVPYLDVKIAKLANSIPSKYLVNKYDTKYALRKASEQVLPDEWAKRPKLGFPTPIKQWLQ
;
A
#
# COMPACT_ATOMS: atom_id res chain seq x y z
N GLY A 1 -6.33 -17.94 6.27
CA GLY A 1 -5.81 -17.33 7.49
C GLY A 1 -6.96 -16.83 8.33
N ASN A 2 -6.86 -16.90 9.66
CA ASN A 2 -7.94 -16.43 10.54
C ASN A 2 -7.93 -14.88 10.61
N TYR A 3 -8.39 -14.22 9.54
CA TYR A 3 -8.57 -12.77 9.50
C TYR A 3 -9.35 -12.23 10.71
N GLN A 4 -10.31 -13.03 11.21
CA GLN A 4 -11.11 -12.70 12.38
C GLN A 4 -10.26 -12.48 13.64
N GLU A 5 -9.20 -13.27 13.84
CA GLU A 5 -8.31 -13.08 14.99
C GLU A 5 -7.46 -11.81 14.85
N ASP A 6 -7.02 -11.48 13.65
CA ASP A 6 -6.25 -10.27 13.41
C ASP A 6 -7.12 -9.00 13.51
N PHE A 7 -8.39 -9.05 13.09
CA PHE A 7 -9.33 -7.95 13.32
C PHE A 7 -9.57 -7.70 14.81
N LYS A 8 -9.62 -8.75 15.64
CA LYS A 8 -9.74 -8.60 17.10
C LYS A 8 -8.58 -7.81 17.70
N LYS A 9 -7.37 -7.91 17.15
CA LYS A 9 -6.18 -7.17 17.62
C LYS A 9 -6.28 -5.66 17.39
N VAL A 10 -7.08 -5.22 16.43
CA VAL A 10 -7.21 -3.82 16.02
C VAL A 10 -8.63 -3.27 16.13
N LYS A 11 -9.51 -3.96 16.86
CA LYS A 11 -10.94 -3.62 16.99
C LYS A 11 -11.22 -2.18 17.44
N ASP A 12 -10.30 -1.59 18.20
CA ASP A 12 -10.44 -0.27 18.80
C ASP A 12 -9.93 0.86 17.88
N LEU A 13 -9.32 0.50 16.73
CA LEU A 13 -8.89 1.46 15.70
C LEU A 13 -10.04 1.80 14.75
N ASP A 14 -9.93 2.90 14.01
CA ASP A 14 -10.90 3.20 12.95
C ASP A 14 -10.78 2.20 11.78
N ASN A 15 -11.87 2.09 11.01
CA ASN A 15 -11.97 1.12 9.90
C ASN A 15 -10.81 1.20 8.90
N VAL A 16 -10.28 2.39 8.59
CA VAL A 16 -9.16 2.51 7.64
C VAL A 16 -7.91 1.85 8.21
N LYS A 17 -7.60 2.12 9.48
CA LYS A 17 -6.46 1.52 10.17
C LYS A 17 -6.61 0.02 10.37
N GLN A 18 -7.83 -0.45 10.67
CA GLN A 18 -8.11 -1.89 10.72
C GLN A 18 -7.80 -2.56 9.38
N MET A 19 -8.30 -2.00 8.28
CA MET A 19 -8.06 -2.54 6.94
C MET A 19 -6.58 -2.48 6.54
N GLN A 20 -5.85 -1.40 6.89
CA GLN A 20 -4.41 -1.32 6.67
C GLN A 20 -3.63 -2.39 7.45
N TYR A 21 -4.01 -2.65 8.69
CA TYR A 21 -3.38 -3.71 9.49
C TYR A 21 -3.58 -5.07 8.82
N ILE A 22 -4.81 -5.38 8.41
CA ILE A 22 -5.12 -6.64 7.74
C ILE A 22 -4.40 -6.76 6.39
N ASP A 23 -4.37 -5.70 5.59
CA ASP A 23 -3.66 -5.66 4.31
C ASP A 23 -2.17 -5.99 4.49
N LEU A 24 -1.51 -5.35 5.45
CA LEU A 24 -0.08 -5.58 5.73
C LEU A 24 0.21 -7.03 6.16
N HIS A 25 -0.63 -7.62 7.00
CA HIS A 25 -0.41 -8.97 7.54
C HIS A 25 -0.84 -10.10 6.61
N HIS A 26 -1.68 -9.81 5.61
CA HIS A 26 -2.23 -10.84 4.72
C HIS A 26 -1.92 -10.60 3.26
N PHE A 27 -2.30 -9.45 2.71
CA PHE A 27 -2.17 -9.18 1.28
C PHE A 27 -0.74 -8.78 0.91
N MET A 28 -0.17 -7.79 1.61
CA MET A 28 1.19 -7.33 1.36
C MET A 28 2.20 -8.47 1.55
N LEU A 29 2.12 -9.15 2.70
CA LEU A 29 3.05 -10.22 3.06
C LEU A 29 2.94 -11.46 2.16
N ASN A 30 1.72 -11.97 1.92
CA ASN A 30 1.56 -13.27 1.25
C ASN A 30 1.37 -13.16 -0.27
N ASP A 31 1.09 -11.97 -0.81
CA ASP A 31 0.86 -11.78 -2.23
C ASP A 31 1.91 -10.85 -2.86
N ILE A 32 1.91 -9.57 -2.47
CA ILE A 32 2.69 -8.53 -3.15
C ILE A 32 4.19 -8.76 -2.98
N GLU A 33 4.69 -8.83 -1.75
CA GLU A 33 6.12 -8.96 -1.48
C GLU A 33 6.65 -10.33 -1.92
N GLN A 34 5.85 -11.39 -1.74
CA GLN A 34 6.25 -12.73 -2.14
C GLN A 34 6.43 -12.85 -3.67
N LYS A 35 5.52 -12.26 -4.47
CA LYS A 35 5.64 -12.27 -5.92
C LYS A 35 6.81 -11.41 -6.39
N ALA A 36 6.93 -10.21 -5.83
CA ALA A 36 8.00 -9.27 -6.12
C ALA A 36 9.40 -9.90 -5.91
N ASP A 37 9.64 -10.47 -4.73
CA ASP A 37 10.92 -11.09 -4.36
C ASP A 37 11.26 -12.29 -5.24
N LYS A 38 10.31 -13.23 -5.42
CA LYS A 38 10.52 -14.42 -6.27
C LYS A 38 10.88 -14.06 -7.72
N ILE A 39 10.19 -13.09 -8.29
CA ILE A 39 10.41 -12.70 -9.70
C ILE A 39 11.73 -11.95 -9.86
N SER A 40 12.07 -11.03 -8.94
CA SER A 40 13.33 -10.27 -9.04
C SER A 40 14.54 -11.18 -8.83
N MET A 41 14.49 -12.06 -7.83
CA MET A 41 15.58 -12.98 -7.50
C MET A 41 15.80 -14.04 -8.59
N ALA A 42 14.74 -14.45 -9.30
CA ALA A 42 14.87 -15.30 -10.49
C ALA A 42 15.72 -14.67 -11.60
N HIS A 43 15.89 -13.34 -11.58
CA HIS A 43 16.72 -12.57 -12.51
C HIS A 43 17.96 -11.96 -11.83
N SER A 44 18.34 -12.45 -10.64
CA SER A 44 19.45 -11.93 -9.83
C SER A 44 19.36 -10.43 -9.54
N LEU A 45 18.15 -9.89 -9.45
CA LEU A 45 17.88 -8.49 -9.10
C LEU A 45 17.37 -8.39 -7.66
N GLU A 46 18.01 -7.54 -6.86
CA GLU A 46 17.52 -7.17 -5.53
C GLU A 46 16.50 -6.03 -5.66
N LEU A 47 15.22 -6.33 -5.40
CA LEU A 47 14.18 -5.31 -5.31
C LEU A 47 14.16 -4.70 -3.91
N ARG A 48 14.03 -3.38 -3.81
CA ARG A 48 13.83 -2.66 -2.55
C ARG A 48 12.45 -2.03 -2.50
N VAL A 49 11.87 -1.98 -1.31
CA VAL A 49 10.52 -1.43 -1.04
C VAL A 49 10.59 -0.28 -0.02
N PRO A 50 11.01 0.93 -0.42
CA PRO A 50 11.27 2.03 0.52
C PRO A 50 10.09 2.38 1.43
N TYR A 51 8.86 2.28 0.94
CA TYR A 51 7.65 2.59 1.72
C TYR A 51 7.41 1.62 2.89
N LEU A 52 8.01 0.42 2.88
CA LEU A 52 7.95 -0.54 3.98
C LEU A 52 9.12 -0.40 4.96
N ASP A 53 9.98 0.62 4.80
CA ASP A 53 10.97 0.95 5.81
C ASP A 53 10.31 1.22 7.17
N VAL A 54 10.94 0.76 8.26
CA VAL A 54 10.38 0.84 9.62
C VAL A 54 10.12 2.28 10.05
N LYS A 55 10.96 3.25 9.65
CA LYS A 55 10.77 4.67 10.00
C LYS A 55 9.58 5.25 9.24
N ILE A 56 9.43 4.90 7.96
CA ILE A 56 8.29 5.31 7.14
C ILE A 56 7.00 4.69 7.65
N ALA A 57 7.00 3.39 7.97
CA ALA A 57 5.84 2.69 8.52
C ALA A 57 5.40 3.27 9.88
N LYS A 58 6.34 3.62 10.77
CA LYS A 58 6.04 4.31 12.03
C LYS A 58 5.37 5.66 11.80
N LEU A 59 5.91 6.47 10.88
CA LEU A 59 5.30 7.75 10.51
C LEU A 59 3.90 7.55 9.93
N ALA A 60 3.74 6.67 8.95
CA ALA A 60 2.45 6.40 8.30
C ALA A 60 1.38 5.94 9.31
N ASN A 61 1.76 5.12 10.29
CA ASN A 61 0.85 4.66 11.34
C ASN A 61 0.40 5.80 12.26
N SER A 62 1.23 6.81 12.50
CA SER A 62 0.88 7.98 13.33
C SER A 62 -0.09 8.96 12.65
N ILE A 63 -0.23 8.92 11.31
CA ILE A 63 -1.08 9.85 10.56
C ILE A 63 -2.56 9.53 10.80
N PRO A 64 -3.39 10.51 11.23
CA PRO A 64 -4.85 10.35 11.34
C PRO A 64 -5.51 9.96 10.01
N SER A 65 -6.48 9.04 10.05
CA SER A 65 -7.11 8.47 8.85
C SER A 65 -7.73 9.48 7.89
N LYS A 66 -8.23 10.62 8.40
CA LYS A 66 -8.74 11.73 7.57
C LYS A 66 -7.71 12.33 6.60
N TYR A 67 -6.42 12.15 6.88
CA TYR A 67 -5.32 12.57 5.99
C TYR A 67 -4.79 11.42 5.12
N LEU A 68 -5.29 10.20 5.29
CA LEU A 68 -4.99 9.07 4.43
C LEU A 68 -6.05 8.94 3.33
N VAL A 69 -7.32 8.93 3.74
CA VAL A 69 -8.49 8.82 2.86
C VAL A 69 -9.56 9.79 3.35
N ASN A 70 -10.16 10.53 2.43
CA ASN A 70 -11.27 11.43 2.70
C ASN A 70 -12.32 11.35 1.58
N LYS A 71 -13.35 12.20 1.65
CA LYS A 71 -14.48 12.20 0.69
C LYS A 71 -14.05 12.42 -0.76
N TYR A 72 -12.93 13.10 -0.99
CA TYR A 72 -12.48 13.55 -2.30
C TYR A 72 -11.24 12.78 -2.78
N ASP A 73 -10.35 12.39 -1.86
CA ASP A 73 -9.02 11.88 -2.19
C ASP A 73 -8.59 10.67 -1.38
N THR A 74 -7.76 9.85 -2.01
CA THR A 74 -6.92 8.83 -1.37
C THR A 74 -5.45 9.27 -1.39
N LYS A 75 -4.68 8.77 -0.42
CA LYS A 75 -3.25 9.09 -0.24
C LYS A 75 -3.02 10.59 -0.01
N TYR A 76 -3.95 11.28 0.64
CA TYR A 76 -3.97 12.75 0.71
C TYR A 76 -2.66 13.33 1.26
N ALA A 77 -2.19 12.88 2.43
CA ALA A 77 -0.93 13.32 3.02
C ALA A 77 0.28 13.06 2.11
N LEU A 78 0.31 11.89 1.45
CA LEU A 78 1.39 11.55 0.52
C LEU A 78 1.38 12.48 -0.70
N ARG A 79 0.21 12.77 -1.27
CA ARG A 79 0.08 13.70 -2.40
C ARG A 79 0.54 15.10 -2.02
N LYS A 80 0.14 15.58 -0.84
CA LYS A 80 0.59 16.89 -0.31
C LYS A 80 2.09 16.95 -0.07
N ALA A 81 2.71 15.87 0.37
CA ALA A 81 4.17 15.79 0.46
C ALA A 81 4.81 15.78 -0.94
N SER A 82 4.26 15.02 -1.89
CA SER A 82 4.76 14.95 -3.27
C SER A 82 4.68 16.26 -4.04
N GLU A 83 3.68 17.12 -3.77
CA GLU A 83 3.53 18.45 -4.40
C GLU A 83 4.77 19.34 -4.19
N GLN A 84 5.60 19.07 -3.18
CA GLN A 84 6.82 19.85 -2.92
C GLN A 84 7.97 19.53 -3.87
N VAL A 85 7.96 18.36 -4.50
CA VAL A 85 9.10 17.83 -5.28
C VAL A 85 8.71 17.32 -6.67
N LEU A 86 7.43 17.08 -6.92
CA LEU A 86 6.91 16.62 -8.21
C LEU A 86 6.00 17.69 -8.86
N PRO A 87 5.95 17.76 -10.19
CA PRO A 87 4.96 18.57 -10.88
C PRO A 87 3.53 18.19 -10.48
N ASP A 88 2.64 19.17 -10.47
CA ASP A 88 1.24 19.04 -10.06
C ASP A 88 0.50 17.89 -10.79
N GLU A 89 0.76 17.74 -12.10
CA GLU A 89 0.20 16.67 -12.93
C GLU A 89 0.52 15.27 -12.37
N TRP A 90 1.75 15.07 -11.87
CA TRP A 90 2.20 13.79 -11.33
C TRP A 90 1.75 13.59 -9.88
N ALA A 91 1.86 14.62 -9.04
CA ALA A 91 1.47 14.54 -7.63
C ALA A 91 -0.03 14.29 -7.45
N LYS A 92 -0.87 14.89 -8.31
CA LYS A 92 -2.34 14.78 -8.24
C LYS A 92 -2.92 13.70 -9.15
N ARG A 93 -2.09 12.98 -9.91
CA ARG A 93 -2.52 11.94 -10.85
C ARG A 93 -3.44 10.89 -10.19
N PRO A 94 -4.56 10.49 -10.81
CA PRO A 94 -5.40 9.40 -10.31
C PRO A 94 -4.59 8.11 -10.08
N LYS A 95 -4.98 7.32 -9.06
CA LYS A 95 -4.32 6.04 -8.80
C LYS A 95 -4.61 5.10 -9.97
N LEU A 96 -3.56 4.64 -10.63
CA LEU A 96 -3.62 3.56 -11.59
C LEU A 96 -3.06 2.28 -10.93
N GLY A 97 -3.71 1.14 -11.18
CA GLY A 97 -3.18 -0.16 -10.81
C GLY A 97 -2.13 -0.65 -11.82
N PHE A 98 -1.77 -1.92 -11.73
CA PHE A 98 -0.98 -2.62 -12.73
C PHE A 98 -1.88 -3.62 -13.47
N PRO A 99 -2.65 -3.18 -14.48
CA PRO A 99 -3.51 -4.09 -15.22
C PRO A 99 -2.66 -5.12 -15.95
N THR A 100 -2.91 -6.40 -15.69
CA THR A 100 -2.30 -7.50 -16.44
C THR A 100 -3.24 -7.93 -17.57
N PRO A 101 -2.73 -8.22 -18.78
CA PRO A 101 -3.55 -8.58 -19.93
C PRO A 101 -4.02 -10.04 -19.87
N ILE A 102 -4.57 -10.48 -18.72
CA ILE A 102 -5.02 -11.86 -18.49
C ILE A 102 -6.00 -12.32 -19.57
N LYS A 103 -6.92 -11.43 -19.98
CA LYS A 103 -7.89 -11.76 -21.04
C LYS A 103 -7.20 -12.11 -22.37
N GLN A 104 -6.13 -11.41 -22.73
CA GLN A 104 -5.40 -11.70 -23.97
C GLN A 104 -4.57 -12.98 -23.85
N TRP A 105 -4.11 -13.32 -22.65
CA TRP A 105 -3.32 -14.54 -22.41
C TRP A 105 -4.15 -15.83 -22.38
N LEU A 106 -5.40 -15.77 -21.91
CA LEU A 106 -6.27 -16.94 -21.74
C LEU A 106 -7.27 -17.14 -22.90
N GLN A 107 -7.07 -16.42 -24.01
CA GLN A 107 -7.84 -16.56 -25.24
C GLN A 107 -7.30 -17.66 -26.14
#